data_AF-A0A1S0TRA3-F1
#
_entry.id   AF-A0A1S0TRA3-F1
#
_cell.length_a   1.000
_cell.length_b   1.000
_cell.length_c   1.000
_cell.angle_alpha   90.00
_cell.angle_beta   90.00
_cell.angle_gamma   90.00
#
_symmetry.space_group_name_H-M   'P 1'
#
loop_
_entity.id
_entity.type
_entity.pdbx_description
1 polymer ?
#
loop_
_entity_poly.entity_id
_entity_poly.type
_entity_poly.pdbx_seq_one_letter_code
_entity_poly.pdbx_strand_id
1 'polypeptide(L)'
;MIFSKVMSQQGLRSFLREVSAISERLAQLKLSDTITDSSDAYTAETETLSERARRLVSTVNLDMIGAVLPDRLGLESMTAPMYYVDIYESENIHACLFGFKSCDFSFPLHDHPDMYGFVKVLRGALAINSYTELSHGEREAMKRTESNGLSSNVTIARFEGISNRWHSDDCVYLSPKFGNIHSLVPLEDGTAFFDLLMPGYGNKPCTYFKNLIQNPKLKQTCLLQKIAEPDDYYCQLLPYEKIRDFD
;
A
#
# COMPACT_ATOMS: atom_id res chain seq x y z
N MET A 1 7.33 -31.29 -8.59
CA MET A 1 6.81 -30.30 -7.62
C MET A 1 7.90 -29.73 -6.71
N ILE A 2 8.77 -30.52 -6.08
CA ILE A 2 9.80 -30.01 -5.14
C ILE A 2 10.76 -29.01 -5.79
N PHE A 3 11.32 -29.31 -6.97
CA PHE A 3 12.24 -28.40 -7.68
C PHE A 3 11.62 -27.04 -8.04
N SER A 4 10.34 -27.01 -8.44
CA SER A 4 9.63 -25.77 -8.79
C SER A 4 9.30 -24.92 -7.55
N LYS A 5 9.02 -25.55 -6.39
CA LYS A 5 8.82 -24.85 -5.11
C LYS A 5 10.14 -24.26 -4.57
N VAL A 6 11.26 -24.96 -4.75
CA VAL A 6 12.60 -24.47 -4.32
C VAL A 6 13.07 -23.30 -5.20
N MET A 7 12.87 -23.36 -6.52
CA MET A 7 13.26 -22.27 -7.43
C MET A 7 12.40 -21.00 -7.26
N SER A 8 11.10 -21.14 -7.01
CA SER A 8 10.21 -19.99 -6.74
C SER A 8 10.61 -19.24 -5.47
N GLN A 9 10.92 -19.96 -4.38
CA GLN A 9 11.39 -19.34 -3.15
C GLN A 9 12.74 -18.62 -3.30
N GLN A 10 13.64 -19.11 -4.16
CA GLN A 10 14.90 -18.39 -4.44
C GLN A 10 14.66 -17.06 -5.16
N GLY A 11 13.72 -17.03 -6.12
CA GLY A 11 13.29 -15.81 -6.79
C GLY A 11 12.69 -14.79 -5.83
N LEU A 12 11.80 -15.23 -4.95
CA LEU A 12 11.20 -14.40 -3.90
C LEU A 12 12.26 -13.85 -2.94
N ARG A 13 13.18 -14.68 -2.45
CA ARG A 13 14.26 -14.25 -1.55
C ARG A 13 15.17 -13.20 -2.22
N SER A 14 15.49 -13.38 -3.50
CA SER A 14 16.26 -12.40 -4.26
C SER A 14 15.52 -11.07 -4.39
N PHE A 15 14.23 -11.11 -4.72
CA PHE A 15 13.37 -9.93 -4.78
C PHE A 15 13.32 -9.20 -3.43
N LEU A 16 13.03 -9.91 -2.34
CA LEU A 16 12.94 -9.34 -0.99
C LEU A 16 14.26 -8.70 -0.56
N ARG A 17 15.40 -9.33 -0.85
CA ARG A 17 16.73 -8.77 -0.59
C ARG A 17 16.94 -7.45 -1.34
N GLU A 18 16.56 -7.40 -2.61
CA GLU A 18 16.76 -6.21 -3.44
C GLU A 18 15.88 -5.04 -2.99
N VAL A 19 14.59 -5.27 -2.72
CA VAL A 19 13.71 -4.20 -2.22
C VAL A 19 14.06 -3.77 -0.79
N SER A 20 14.56 -4.68 0.05
CA SER A 20 15.11 -4.32 1.36
C SER A 20 16.31 -3.38 1.25
N ALA A 21 17.24 -3.64 0.32
CA ALA A 21 18.39 -2.78 0.09
C ALA A 21 17.98 -1.40 -0.47
N ILE A 22 16.95 -1.35 -1.31
CA ILE A 22 16.37 -0.08 -1.80
C ILE A 22 15.78 0.71 -0.63
N SER A 23 14.99 0.07 0.22
CA SER A 23 14.38 0.71 1.40
C SER A 23 15.43 1.28 2.36
N GLU A 24 16.48 0.49 2.64
CA GLU A 24 17.60 0.95 3.48
C GLU A 24 18.27 2.20 2.89
N ARG A 25 18.48 2.23 1.57
CA ARG A 25 19.05 3.39 0.89
C ARG A 25 18.14 4.61 0.96
N LEU A 26 16.83 4.43 0.78
CA LEU A 26 15.84 5.51 0.94
C LEU A 26 15.87 6.08 2.36
N ALA A 27 16.00 5.23 3.39
CA ALA A 27 16.11 5.66 4.77
C ALA A 27 17.40 6.47 5.04
N GLN A 28 18.54 6.01 4.52
CA GLN A 28 19.82 6.73 4.60
C GLN A 28 19.74 8.12 3.96
N LEU A 29 19.11 8.22 2.78
CA LEU A 29 18.93 9.48 2.07
C LEU A 29 18.10 10.48 2.90
N LYS A 30 16.98 10.02 3.49
CA LYS A 30 16.11 10.87 4.33
C LYS A 30 16.85 11.45 5.54
N LEU A 31 17.76 10.67 6.13
CA LEU A 31 18.61 11.12 7.23
C LEU A 31 19.63 12.17 6.75
N SER A 32 20.23 11.99 5.58
CA SER A 32 21.22 12.92 5.03
C SER A 32 20.64 14.26 4.58
N ASP A 33 19.42 14.28 4.03
CA ASP A 33 18.71 15.50 3.64
C ASP A 33 18.39 16.40 4.85
N THR A 34 18.20 15.80 6.03
CA THR A 34 18.03 16.55 7.27
C THR A 34 19.33 17.29 7.70
N ILE A 35 20.48 16.91 7.15
CA ILE A 35 21.81 17.40 7.52
C ILE A 35 22.37 18.37 6.46
N THR A 36 22.07 18.16 5.17
CA THR A 36 22.63 18.94 4.06
C THR A 36 21.52 19.52 3.18
N ASP A 37 21.52 20.83 2.93
CA ASP A 37 20.51 21.58 2.16
C ASP A 37 20.59 21.35 0.63
N SER A 38 20.92 20.12 0.19
CA SER A 38 21.13 19.74 -1.22
C SER A 38 19.91 19.00 -1.82
N SER A 39 18.78 19.69 -1.88
CA SER A 39 17.46 19.09 -2.16
C SER A 39 17.30 18.42 -3.54
N ASP A 40 17.99 18.90 -4.58
CA ASP A 40 17.79 18.43 -5.96
C ASP A 40 18.36 17.01 -6.19
N ALA A 41 19.57 16.74 -5.68
CA ALA A 41 20.21 15.43 -5.82
C ALA A 41 19.49 14.35 -4.99
N TYR A 42 19.04 14.70 -3.79
CA TYR A 42 18.23 13.84 -2.93
C TYR A 42 16.92 13.43 -3.62
N THR A 43 16.23 14.40 -4.24
CA THR A 43 14.97 14.16 -4.95
C THR A 43 15.18 13.21 -6.13
N ALA A 44 16.20 13.44 -6.94
CA ALA A 44 16.50 12.59 -8.10
C ALA A 44 16.88 11.15 -7.73
N GLU A 45 17.66 10.94 -6.67
CA GLU A 45 18.03 9.60 -6.22
C GLU A 45 16.82 8.86 -5.63
N THR A 46 15.98 9.56 -4.85
CA THR A 46 14.73 9.02 -4.30
C THR A 46 13.78 8.55 -5.41
N GLU A 47 13.59 9.35 -6.46
CA GLU A 47 12.78 8.99 -7.62
C GLU A 47 13.34 7.76 -8.35
N THR A 48 14.66 7.73 -8.54
CA THR A 48 15.34 6.60 -9.20
C THR A 48 15.16 5.29 -8.43
N LEU A 49 15.33 5.33 -7.11
CA LEU A 49 15.16 4.17 -6.23
C LEU A 49 13.70 3.70 -6.19
N SER A 50 12.76 4.64 -6.09
CA SER A 50 11.32 4.34 -6.07
C SER A 50 10.86 3.72 -7.39
N GLU A 51 11.34 4.22 -8.53
CA GLU A 51 11.05 3.65 -9.84
C GLU A 51 11.68 2.25 -10.01
N ARG A 52 12.89 2.02 -9.48
CA ARG A 52 13.49 0.67 -9.46
C ARG A 52 12.64 -0.29 -8.65
N ALA A 53 12.18 0.10 -7.46
CA ALA A 53 11.28 -0.72 -6.65
C ALA A 53 9.96 -0.98 -7.38
N ARG A 54 9.36 0.03 -8.02
CA ARG A 54 8.14 -0.13 -8.82
C ARG A 54 8.30 -1.18 -9.91
N ARG A 55 9.44 -1.16 -10.64
CA ARG A 55 9.74 -2.16 -11.67
C ARG A 55 9.87 -3.56 -11.09
N LEU A 56 10.60 -3.72 -9.99
CA LEU A 56 10.76 -5.01 -9.31
C LEU A 56 9.40 -5.56 -8.85
N VAL A 57 8.60 -4.75 -8.14
CA VAL A 57 7.28 -5.15 -7.63
C VAL A 57 6.32 -5.49 -8.77
N SER A 58 6.44 -4.81 -9.92
CA SER A 58 5.63 -5.12 -11.10
C SER A 58 5.88 -6.52 -11.68
N THR A 59 7.03 -7.14 -11.38
CA THR A 59 7.34 -8.52 -11.80
C THR A 59 6.76 -9.59 -10.88
N VAL A 60 6.27 -9.22 -9.68
CA VAL A 60 5.75 -10.16 -8.69
C VAL A 60 4.47 -10.82 -9.20
N ASN A 61 4.41 -12.14 -9.04
CA ASN A 61 3.28 -12.97 -9.42
C ASN A 61 3.12 -14.13 -8.43
N LEU A 62 2.02 -14.89 -8.55
CA LEU A 62 1.72 -15.99 -7.63
C LEU A 62 2.75 -17.12 -7.66
N ASP A 63 3.37 -17.40 -8.81
CA ASP A 63 4.41 -18.44 -8.91
C ASP A 63 5.66 -18.04 -8.14
N MET A 64 6.04 -16.75 -8.17
CA MET A 64 7.14 -16.23 -7.36
C MET A 64 6.83 -16.33 -5.86
N ILE A 65 5.63 -15.93 -5.44
CA ILE A 65 5.24 -15.94 -4.02
C ILE A 65 5.06 -17.38 -3.51
N GLY A 66 4.53 -18.28 -4.34
CA GLY A 66 4.21 -19.66 -3.96
C GLY A 66 3.00 -19.79 -3.03
N ALA A 67 2.19 -18.73 -2.89
CA ALA A 67 0.95 -18.76 -2.10
C ALA A 67 -0.17 -19.45 -2.88
N VAL A 68 -0.94 -20.30 -2.20
CA VAL A 68 -2.14 -20.92 -2.75
C VAL A 68 -3.34 -20.07 -2.36
N LEU A 69 -3.96 -19.43 -3.35
CA LEU A 69 -5.16 -18.63 -3.13
C LEU A 69 -6.40 -19.52 -3.00
N PRO A 70 -7.41 -19.13 -2.19
CA PRO A 70 -8.68 -19.85 -2.12
C PRO A 70 -9.37 -19.86 -3.48
N ASP A 71 -9.91 -21.00 -3.88
CA ASP A 71 -10.82 -21.13 -5.00
C ASP A 71 -12.23 -20.66 -4.60
N ARG A 72 -13.21 -20.84 -5.48
CA ARG A 72 -14.60 -20.44 -5.20
C ARG A 72 -15.17 -21.07 -3.92
N LEU A 73 -14.96 -22.37 -3.71
CA LEU A 73 -15.48 -23.07 -2.52
C LEU A 73 -14.73 -22.61 -1.27
N GLY A 74 -13.42 -22.37 -1.39
CA GLY A 74 -12.61 -21.77 -0.35
C GLY A 74 -13.15 -20.40 0.08
N LEU A 75 -13.43 -19.51 -0.88
CA LEU A 75 -14.02 -18.18 -0.62
C LEU A 75 -15.40 -18.29 0.03
N GLU A 76 -16.27 -19.18 -0.45
CA GLU A 76 -17.61 -19.41 0.12
C GLU A 76 -17.54 -19.88 1.58
N SER A 77 -16.50 -20.65 1.94
CA SER A 77 -16.28 -21.15 3.31
C SER A 77 -15.70 -20.12 4.28
N MET A 78 -15.13 -19.02 3.78
CA MET A 78 -14.54 -17.99 4.63
C MET A 78 -15.59 -17.20 5.39
N THR A 79 -15.30 -16.88 6.64
CA THR A 79 -16.12 -15.95 7.43
C THR A 79 -15.64 -14.51 7.29
N ALA A 80 -14.32 -14.31 7.18
CA ALA A 80 -13.72 -13.00 7.01
C ALA A 80 -13.98 -12.40 5.62
N PRO A 81 -14.16 -11.08 5.51
CA PRO A 81 -14.31 -10.41 4.22
C PRO A 81 -13.00 -10.39 3.42
N MET A 82 -11.87 -10.59 4.09
CA MET A 82 -10.55 -10.63 3.47
C MET A 82 -9.74 -11.83 3.97
N TYR A 83 -8.74 -12.23 3.19
CA TYR A 83 -7.69 -13.15 3.60
C TYR A 83 -6.33 -12.48 3.51
N TYR A 84 -5.39 -12.98 4.31
CA TYR A 84 -4.07 -12.41 4.47
C TYR A 84 -2.99 -13.50 4.47
N VAL A 85 -1.87 -13.20 3.82
CA VAL A 85 -0.64 -13.98 3.84
C VAL A 85 0.49 -13.04 4.27
N ASP A 86 1.13 -13.40 5.38
CA ASP A 86 2.32 -12.74 5.88
C ASP A 86 3.57 -13.32 5.20
N ILE A 87 4.15 -12.59 4.23
CA ILE A 87 5.24 -13.11 3.40
C ILE A 87 6.59 -12.86 4.07
N TYR A 88 6.86 -11.62 4.45
CA TYR A 88 8.12 -11.20 5.07
C TYR A 88 7.96 -9.86 5.76
N GLU A 89 8.63 -9.69 6.89
CA GLU A 89 8.61 -8.44 7.65
C GLU A 89 9.97 -8.18 8.30
N SER A 90 10.44 -6.94 8.18
CA SER A 90 11.59 -6.39 8.88
C SER A 90 11.38 -4.89 9.12
N GLU A 91 12.37 -4.24 9.74
CA GLU A 91 12.38 -2.77 9.84
C GLU A 91 12.42 -2.08 8.46
N ASN A 92 13.00 -2.75 7.46
CA ASN A 92 13.20 -2.19 6.14
C ASN A 92 11.99 -2.39 5.24
N ILE A 93 11.25 -3.49 5.35
CA ILE A 93 10.11 -3.76 4.48
C ILE A 93 9.03 -4.56 5.19
N HIS A 94 7.79 -4.37 4.77
CA HIS A 94 6.71 -5.32 5.02
C HIS A 94 6.13 -5.78 3.69
N ALA A 95 6.27 -7.06 3.39
CA ALA A 95 5.75 -7.69 2.20
C ALA A 95 4.63 -8.65 2.60
N CYS A 96 3.46 -8.47 2.01
CA CYS A 96 2.32 -9.31 2.31
C CYS A 96 1.39 -9.45 1.10
N LEU A 97 0.43 -10.34 1.22
CA LEU A 97 -0.63 -10.51 0.24
C LEU A 97 -1.97 -10.43 0.95
N PHE A 98 -2.83 -9.59 0.41
CA PHE A 98 -4.22 -9.50 0.80
C PHE A 98 -5.09 -10.02 -0.34
N GLY A 99 -6.27 -10.50 0.01
CA GLY A 99 -7.32 -10.64 -0.98
C GLY A 99 -8.70 -10.60 -0.39
N PHE A 100 -9.66 -10.35 -1.25
CA PHE A 100 -11.05 -10.13 -0.91
C PHE A 100 -11.83 -11.42 -1.09
N LYS A 101 -12.76 -11.68 -0.17
CA LYS A 101 -13.74 -12.76 -0.31
C LYS A 101 -14.67 -12.48 -1.49
N SER A 102 -15.32 -11.32 -1.48
CA SER A 102 -16.26 -10.87 -2.53
C SER A 102 -16.12 -9.37 -2.80
N CYS A 103 -16.82 -8.89 -3.82
CA CYS A 103 -16.88 -7.47 -4.18
C CYS A 103 -17.71 -6.59 -3.22
N ASP A 104 -18.31 -7.17 -2.18
CA ASP A 104 -19.17 -6.47 -1.23
C ASP A 104 -18.38 -5.72 -0.14
N PHE A 105 -17.08 -5.98 -0.02
CA PHE A 105 -16.22 -5.37 0.98
C PHE A 105 -15.16 -4.49 0.32
N SER A 106 -14.87 -3.34 0.96
CA SER A 106 -13.80 -2.44 0.56
C SER A 106 -12.74 -2.39 1.65
N PHE A 107 -11.46 -2.49 1.28
CA PHE A 107 -10.37 -2.21 2.23
C PHE A 107 -10.54 -0.76 2.68
N PRO A 108 -10.73 -0.52 4.00
CA PRO A 108 -11.03 0.80 4.52
C PRO A 108 -10.02 1.86 4.08
N LEU A 109 -10.47 3.12 4.00
CA LEU A 109 -9.59 4.25 3.71
C LEU A 109 -8.56 4.40 4.84
N HIS A 110 -7.28 4.29 4.53
CA HIS A 110 -6.19 4.32 5.50
C HIS A 110 -4.94 5.01 4.94
N ASP A 111 -3.98 5.31 5.80
CA ASP A 111 -2.65 5.85 5.43
C ASP A 111 -1.49 4.91 5.78
N HIS A 112 -0.31 5.27 5.30
CA HIS A 112 0.97 4.69 5.73
C HIS A 112 1.99 5.81 5.97
N PRO A 113 2.01 6.40 7.18
CA PRO A 113 2.81 7.58 7.45
C PRO A 113 4.29 7.34 7.18
N ASP A 114 4.90 8.22 6.35
CA ASP A 114 6.31 8.15 5.93
C ASP A 114 6.71 6.93 5.09
N MET A 115 5.76 6.11 4.60
CA MET A 115 6.07 4.90 3.84
C MET A 115 5.78 5.07 2.34
N TYR A 116 6.58 4.37 1.54
CA TYR A 116 6.37 4.11 0.12
C TYR A 116 5.61 2.79 -0.01
N GLY A 117 4.43 2.82 -0.63
CA GLY A 117 3.57 1.66 -0.84
C GLY A 117 3.54 1.21 -2.30
N PHE A 118 3.54 -0.10 -2.52
CA PHE A 118 3.48 -0.70 -3.86
C PHE A 118 2.43 -1.80 -3.90
N VAL A 119 1.37 -1.56 -4.68
CA VAL A 119 0.22 -2.47 -4.78
C VAL A 119 0.23 -3.16 -6.14
N LYS A 120 0.45 -4.47 -6.18
CA LYS A 120 0.44 -5.29 -7.41
C LYS A 120 -0.71 -6.28 -7.37
N VAL A 121 -1.65 -6.15 -8.31
CA VAL A 121 -2.74 -7.14 -8.46
C VAL A 121 -2.14 -8.47 -8.93
N LEU A 122 -2.52 -9.55 -8.24
CA LEU A 122 -2.09 -10.92 -8.51
C LEU A 122 -3.20 -11.79 -9.12
N ARG A 123 -4.46 -11.50 -8.75
CA ARG A 123 -5.66 -12.15 -9.29
C ARG A 123 -6.81 -11.14 -9.35
N GLY A 124 -7.59 -11.20 -10.43
CA GLY A 124 -8.73 -10.32 -10.64
C GLY A 124 -8.31 -8.88 -10.93
N ALA A 125 -9.06 -7.94 -10.34
CA ALA A 125 -8.88 -6.52 -10.55
C ALA A 125 -9.26 -5.68 -9.31
N LEU A 126 -8.63 -4.52 -9.17
CA LEU A 126 -8.72 -3.64 -8.01
C LEU A 126 -8.87 -2.18 -8.43
N ALA A 127 -9.81 -1.47 -7.83
CA ALA A 127 -9.93 -0.02 -7.91
C ALA A 127 -9.27 0.63 -6.68
N ILE A 128 -8.29 1.49 -6.92
CA ILE A 128 -7.52 2.17 -5.88
C ILE A 128 -7.94 3.63 -5.85
N ASN A 129 -8.59 4.05 -4.75
CA ASN A 129 -9.06 5.42 -4.57
C ASN A 129 -8.05 6.16 -3.71
N SER A 130 -7.34 7.14 -4.29
CA SER A 130 -6.21 7.78 -3.62
C SER A 130 -6.48 9.24 -3.26
N TYR A 131 -5.91 9.67 -2.15
CA TYR A 131 -5.97 11.02 -1.63
C TYR A 131 -4.57 11.47 -1.18
N THR A 132 -4.30 12.75 -1.33
CA THR A 132 -3.07 13.38 -0.89
C THR A 132 -3.38 14.44 0.14
N GLU A 133 -2.83 14.32 1.36
CA GLU A 133 -2.96 15.37 2.36
C GLU A 133 -2.40 16.69 1.82
N LEU A 134 -3.18 17.78 1.97
CA LEU A 134 -2.73 19.10 1.54
C LEU A 134 -1.53 19.55 2.38
N SER A 135 -0.53 20.14 1.75
CA SER A 135 0.61 20.74 2.45
C SER A 135 0.18 21.88 3.39
N HIS A 136 1.06 22.25 4.33
CA HIS A 136 0.80 23.40 5.20
C HIS A 136 0.50 24.68 4.40
N GLY A 137 1.25 24.95 3.33
CA GLY A 137 1.03 26.12 2.48
C GLY A 137 -0.34 26.12 1.79
N GLU A 138 -0.78 24.97 1.28
CA GLU A 138 -2.12 24.81 0.67
C GLU A 138 -3.23 25.03 1.70
N ARG A 139 -3.08 24.48 2.91
CA ARG A 139 -4.05 24.67 3.99
C ARG A 139 -4.13 26.13 4.45
N GLU A 140 -2.99 26.82 4.58
CA GLU A 140 -2.98 28.24 4.94
C GLU A 140 -3.57 29.12 3.84
N ALA A 141 -3.37 28.77 2.57
CA ALA A 141 -4.05 29.44 1.47
C ALA A 141 -5.58 29.29 1.55
N MET A 142 -6.09 28.11 1.92
CA MET A 142 -7.52 27.89 2.12
C MET A 142 -8.09 28.66 3.32
N LYS A 143 -7.41 28.69 4.46
CA LYS A 143 -7.87 29.43 5.66
C LYS A 143 -8.03 30.93 5.43
N ARG A 144 -7.21 31.51 4.54
CA ARG A 144 -7.37 32.92 4.13
C ARG A 144 -8.65 33.17 3.33
N THR A 145 -9.26 32.12 2.79
CA THR A 145 -10.50 32.17 1.99
C THR A 145 -11.73 31.70 2.78
N GLU A 146 -11.56 30.82 3.78
CA GLU A 146 -12.65 30.27 4.60
C GLU A 146 -12.32 30.32 6.10
N SER A 147 -13.15 31.03 6.87
CA SER A 147 -13.01 31.17 8.33
C SER A 147 -13.63 29.98 9.07
N ASN A 148 -12.98 28.82 9.12
CA ASN A 148 -13.45 27.73 9.98
C ASN A 148 -12.30 27.04 10.71
N GLY A 149 -12.41 26.98 12.04
CA GLY A 149 -11.53 26.21 12.91
C GLY A 149 -11.81 24.72 12.71
N LEU A 150 -11.01 24.06 11.88
CA LEU A 150 -11.15 22.63 11.65
C LEU A 150 -10.62 21.84 12.86
N SER A 151 -11.39 20.84 13.28
CA SER A 151 -11.03 19.97 14.40
C SER A 151 -9.76 19.15 14.09
N SER A 152 -8.97 18.85 15.11
CA SER A 152 -7.70 18.08 14.98
C SER A 152 -7.89 16.63 14.52
N ASN A 153 -9.12 16.11 14.55
CA ASN A 153 -9.47 14.79 14.05
C ASN A 153 -9.82 14.75 12.55
N VAL A 154 -9.68 15.85 11.82
CA VAL A 154 -9.95 15.92 10.38
C VAL A 154 -8.68 16.24 9.61
N THR A 155 -8.36 15.40 8.64
CA THR A 155 -7.31 15.63 7.64
C THR A 155 -7.93 16.25 6.39
N ILE A 156 -7.35 17.34 5.89
CA ILE A 156 -7.75 17.93 4.61
C ILE A 156 -6.90 17.31 3.51
N ALA A 157 -7.53 16.62 2.56
CA ALA A 157 -6.83 15.92 1.50
C ALA A 157 -7.48 16.16 0.14
N ARG A 158 -6.69 16.15 -0.92
CA ARG A 158 -7.16 16.25 -2.30
C ARG A 158 -7.38 14.87 -2.88
N PHE A 159 -8.53 14.64 -3.53
CA PHE A 159 -8.79 13.40 -4.24
C PHE A 159 -7.93 13.30 -5.51
N GLU A 160 -7.18 12.22 -5.65
CA GLU A 160 -6.31 11.94 -6.81
C GLU A 160 -7.00 11.19 -7.94
N GLY A 161 -8.20 10.65 -7.67
CA GLY A 161 -8.94 9.83 -8.62
C GLY A 161 -8.89 8.35 -8.26
N ILE A 162 -9.39 7.55 -9.22
CA ILE A 162 -9.48 6.10 -9.12
C ILE A 162 -8.54 5.49 -10.14
N SER A 163 -7.67 4.59 -9.68
CA SER A 163 -6.80 3.80 -10.53
C SER A 163 -7.28 2.35 -10.55
N ASN A 164 -7.92 1.94 -11.64
CA ASN A 164 -8.29 0.53 -11.86
C ASN A 164 -7.08 -0.25 -12.37
N ARG A 165 -6.82 -1.42 -11.78
CA ARG A 165 -5.68 -2.27 -12.10
C ARG A 165 -6.10 -3.72 -12.22
N TRP A 166 -5.55 -4.40 -13.21
CA TRP A 166 -5.67 -5.83 -13.44
C TRP A 166 -4.35 -6.55 -13.13
N HIS A 167 -4.41 -7.87 -12.98
CA HIS A 167 -3.22 -8.69 -12.76
C HIS A 167 -2.14 -8.57 -13.86
N SER A 168 -2.50 -8.14 -15.06
CA SER A 168 -1.58 -7.88 -16.18
C SER A 168 -0.87 -6.52 -16.11
N ASP A 169 -1.36 -5.60 -15.27
CA ASP A 169 -0.81 -4.26 -15.17
C ASP A 169 0.39 -4.20 -14.21
N ASP A 170 1.22 -3.18 -14.38
CA ASP A 170 2.25 -2.77 -13.43
C ASP A 170 1.64 -2.46 -12.04
N CYS A 171 2.49 -2.47 -11.01
CA CYS A 171 2.07 -2.08 -9.68
C CYS A 171 1.74 -0.58 -9.61
N VAL A 172 0.85 -0.22 -8.69
CA VAL A 172 0.63 1.18 -8.29
C VAL A 172 1.64 1.57 -7.24
N TYR A 173 2.24 2.74 -7.42
CA TYR A 173 3.18 3.34 -6.50
C TYR A 173 2.51 4.49 -5.73
N LEU A 174 2.59 4.44 -4.41
CA LEU A 174 2.09 5.44 -3.48
C LEU A 174 3.28 5.96 -2.67
N SER A 175 3.45 7.28 -2.60
CA SER A 175 4.57 7.88 -1.87
C SER A 175 4.10 8.52 -0.57
N PRO A 176 5.00 8.81 0.38
CA PRO A 176 4.65 9.54 1.60
C PRO A 176 3.93 10.88 1.34
N LYS A 177 4.13 11.48 0.17
CA LYS A 177 3.59 12.80 -0.20
C LYS A 177 2.48 12.74 -1.26
N PHE A 178 2.20 11.57 -1.85
CA PHE A 178 1.25 11.46 -2.94
C PHE A 178 0.49 10.13 -2.89
N GLY A 179 -0.83 10.21 -2.80
CA GLY A 179 -1.73 9.05 -2.79
C GLY A 179 -1.61 8.15 -1.55
N ASN A 180 -0.89 8.60 -0.51
CA ASN A 180 -0.63 7.82 0.70
C ASN A 180 -1.92 7.39 1.41
N ILE A 181 -2.94 8.24 1.39
CA ILE A 181 -4.26 7.93 1.96
C ILE A 181 -5.09 7.27 0.87
N HIS A 182 -5.51 6.02 1.05
CA HIS A 182 -6.23 5.31 0.00
C HIS A 182 -7.15 4.20 0.51
N SER A 183 -8.13 3.83 -0.32
CA SER A 183 -8.99 2.67 -0.12
C SER A 183 -8.92 1.76 -1.35
N LEU A 184 -9.16 0.47 -1.13
CA LEU A 184 -9.04 -0.55 -2.18
C LEU A 184 -10.38 -1.25 -2.34
N VAL A 185 -10.91 -1.28 -3.56
CA VAL A 185 -12.20 -1.91 -3.86
C VAL A 185 -11.98 -3.03 -4.88
N PRO A 186 -12.25 -4.30 -4.52
CA PRO A 186 -12.23 -5.40 -5.48
C PRO A 186 -13.27 -5.18 -6.58
N LEU A 187 -12.88 -5.39 -7.83
CA LEU A 187 -13.79 -5.35 -8.97
C LEU A 187 -14.35 -6.75 -9.31
N GLU A 188 -13.79 -7.79 -8.70
CA GLU A 188 -14.11 -9.20 -8.89
C GLU A 188 -14.02 -9.93 -7.55
N ASP A 189 -14.86 -10.95 -7.36
CA ASP A 189 -14.75 -11.84 -6.20
C ASP A 189 -13.41 -12.56 -6.20
N GLY A 190 -12.82 -12.73 -5.02
CA GLY A 190 -11.51 -13.39 -4.92
C GLY A 190 -10.33 -12.56 -5.40
N THR A 191 -10.48 -11.27 -5.75
CA THR A 191 -9.35 -10.39 -6.09
C THR A 191 -8.25 -10.50 -5.02
N ALA A 192 -6.99 -10.62 -5.46
CA ALA A 192 -5.83 -10.68 -4.59
C ALA A 192 -4.76 -9.72 -5.08
N PHE A 193 -4.02 -9.11 -4.16
CA PHE A 193 -2.92 -8.22 -4.45
C PHE A 193 -1.76 -8.44 -3.48
N PHE A 194 -0.56 -8.25 -4.00
CA PHE A 194 0.66 -8.11 -3.24
C PHE A 194 0.80 -6.65 -2.80
N ASP A 195 1.16 -6.46 -1.54
CA ASP A 195 1.46 -5.16 -0.96
C ASP A 195 2.88 -5.17 -0.39
N LEU A 196 3.63 -4.13 -0.74
CA LEU A 196 4.97 -3.88 -0.22
C LEU A 196 5.03 -2.47 0.35
N LEU A 197 5.43 -2.38 1.62
CA LEU A 197 5.72 -1.13 2.30
C LEU A 197 7.23 -0.99 2.52
N MET A 198 7.74 0.22 2.28
CA MET A 198 9.12 0.63 2.54
C MET A 198 9.12 1.98 3.28
N PRO A 199 9.64 2.11 4.52
CA PRO A 199 9.99 1.02 5.41
C PRO A 199 8.78 0.14 5.79
N GLY A 200 9.02 -0.95 6.53
CA GLY A 200 7.92 -1.70 7.15
C GLY A 200 7.19 -0.88 8.23
N TYR A 201 6.08 -1.40 8.76
CA TYR A 201 5.24 -0.68 9.73
C TYR A 201 6.01 -0.20 10.98
N GLY A 202 6.91 -1.03 11.52
CA GLY A 202 7.62 -0.73 12.77
C GLY A 202 6.64 -0.30 13.87
N ASN A 203 6.84 0.89 14.44
CA ASN A 203 5.96 1.47 15.47
C ASN A 203 5.00 2.54 14.91
N LYS A 204 4.78 2.59 13.60
CA LYS A 204 3.93 3.58 12.92
C LYS A 204 2.65 2.91 12.42
N PRO A 205 1.59 2.81 13.26
CA PRO A 205 0.34 2.21 12.82
C PRO A 205 -0.31 3.06 11.72
N CYS A 206 -1.08 2.42 10.85
CA CYS A 206 -1.99 3.12 9.95
C CYS A 206 -3.08 3.85 10.75
N THR A 207 -3.56 4.95 10.18
CA THR A 207 -4.75 5.66 10.62
C THR A 207 -5.88 5.36 9.65
N TYR A 208 -7.06 5.06 10.17
CA TYR A 208 -8.27 4.87 9.36
C TYR A 208 -9.05 6.17 9.23
N PHE A 209 -9.70 6.35 8.09
CA PHE A 209 -10.45 7.56 7.77
C PHE A 209 -11.85 7.25 7.23
N LYS A 210 -12.76 8.18 7.47
CA LYS A 210 -14.03 8.30 6.76
C LYS A 210 -14.02 9.58 5.94
N ASN A 211 -14.23 9.46 4.63
CA ASN A 211 -14.43 10.65 3.80
C ASN A 211 -15.83 11.23 4.07
N LEU A 212 -15.88 12.51 4.43
CA LEU A 212 -17.14 13.24 4.67
C LEU A 212 -17.81 13.71 3.38
N ILE A 213 -17.09 13.68 2.25
CA ILE A 213 -17.61 14.00 0.93
C ILE A 213 -17.88 12.70 0.16
N GLN A 214 -19.13 12.50 -0.24
CA GLN A 214 -19.50 11.38 -1.10
C GLN A 214 -19.14 11.66 -2.56
N ASN A 215 -18.61 10.66 -3.25
CA ASN A 215 -18.28 10.72 -4.69
C ASN A 215 -17.49 11.98 -5.09
N PRO A 216 -16.31 12.23 -4.48
CA PRO A 216 -15.53 13.42 -4.79
C PRO A 216 -15.09 13.43 -6.26
N LYS A 217 -15.05 14.62 -6.86
CA LYS A 217 -14.52 14.82 -8.21
C LYS A 217 -13.00 14.85 -8.17
N LEU A 218 -12.37 14.51 -9.30
CA LEU A 218 -10.93 14.57 -9.46
C LEU A 218 -10.39 15.96 -9.03
N LYS A 219 -9.34 15.97 -8.21
CA LYS A 219 -8.72 17.16 -7.60
C LYS A 219 -9.60 17.92 -6.61
N GLN A 220 -10.78 17.42 -6.23
CA GLN A 220 -11.61 18.03 -5.19
C GLN A 220 -10.95 17.88 -3.81
N THR A 221 -10.96 18.97 -3.04
CA THR A 221 -10.60 18.95 -1.62
C THR A 221 -11.68 18.23 -0.81
N CYS A 222 -11.25 17.28 0.01
CA CYS A 222 -12.05 16.42 0.86
C CYS A 222 -11.68 16.59 2.33
N LEU A 223 -12.63 16.30 3.21
CA LEU A 223 -12.45 16.24 4.65
C LEU A 223 -12.46 14.78 5.08
N LEU A 224 -11.32 14.30 5.56
CA LEU A 224 -11.13 12.92 5.98
C LEU A 224 -11.12 12.88 7.51
N GLN A 225 -12.19 12.38 8.10
CA GLN A 225 -12.31 12.24 9.54
C GLN A 225 -11.57 10.98 9.99
N LYS A 226 -10.65 11.10 10.95
CA LYS A 226 -10.01 9.96 11.59
C LYS A 226 -11.04 9.12 12.35
N ILE A 227 -11.00 7.81 12.17
CA ILE A 227 -11.88 6.84 12.83
C ILE A 227 -11.04 5.71 13.45
N ALA A 228 -11.65 4.93 14.34
CA ALA A 228 -11.08 3.65 14.75
C ALA A 228 -11.03 2.68 13.56
N GLU A 229 -10.23 1.63 13.68
CA GLU A 229 -10.29 0.49 12.76
C GLU A 229 -11.74 -0.01 12.67
N PRO A 230 -12.31 -0.16 11.46
CA PRO A 230 -13.68 -0.64 11.31
C PRO A 230 -13.84 -2.06 11.84
N ASP A 231 -14.89 -2.30 12.64
CA ASP A 231 -15.16 -3.63 13.25
C ASP A 231 -15.42 -4.74 12.21
N ASP A 232 -15.83 -4.36 10.99
CA ASP A 232 -16.07 -5.25 9.87
C ASP A 232 -14.79 -5.54 9.06
N TYR A 233 -13.67 -4.86 9.33
CA TYR A 233 -12.39 -5.14 8.73
C TYR A 233 -11.61 -6.17 9.56
N TYR A 234 -11.51 -7.39 9.02
CA TYR A 234 -10.64 -8.42 9.57
C TYR A 234 -10.24 -9.42 8.48
N CYS A 235 -9.10 -10.09 8.71
CA CYS A 235 -8.54 -11.03 7.76
C CYS A 235 -8.53 -12.45 8.32
N GLN A 236 -8.85 -13.43 7.47
CA GLN A 236 -8.51 -14.82 7.71
C GLN A 236 -7.06 -15.07 7.27
N LEU A 237 -6.23 -15.57 8.18
CA LEU A 237 -4.85 -15.97 7.87
C LEU A 237 -4.84 -17.23 6.99
N LEU A 238 -4.16 -17.18 5.86
CA LEU A 238 -3.90 -18.36 5.05
C LEU A 238 -2.59 -19.03 5.46
N PRO A 239 -2.51 -20.37 5.41
CA PRO A 239 -1.27 -21.08 5.65
C PRO A 239 -0.19 -20.66 4.64
N TYR A 240 0.94 -20.17 5.16
CA TYR A 240 2.09 -19.81 4.35
C TYR A 240 3.38 -19.99 5.16
N GLU A 241 4.45 -20.41 4.48
CA GLU A 241 5.77 -20.52 5.07
C GLU A 241 6.46 -19.16 5.00
N LYS A 242 6.22 -18.32 6.03
CA LYS A 242 6.79 -16.96 6.11
C LYS A 242 8.31 -17.01 5.96
N ILE A 243 8.85 -16.16 5.08
CA ILE A 243 10.28 -16.01 4.88
C ILE A 243 10.87 -15.33 6.12
N ARG A 244 11.98 -15.85 6.64
CA ARG A 244 12.64 -15.34 7.86
C ARG A 244 13.95 -14.63 7.59
N ASP A 245 14.62 -15.04 6.53
CA ASP A 245 15.94 -14.58 6.11
C ASP A 245 16.02 -14.66 4.57
N PHE A 246 17.11 -14.15 4.02
CA PHE A 246 17.36 -14.20 2.58
C PHE A 246 18.37 -15.28 2.19
N ASP A 247 18.91 -16.03 3.16
CA ASP A 247 19.96 -17.04 2.94
C ASP A 247 19.43 -18.36 2.36
#